data_AF-A0A662MGX7-F1
#
_entry.id   AF-A0A662MGX7-F1
#
_cell.length_a   1.000
_cell.length_b   1.000
_cell.length_c   1.000
_cell.angle_alpha   90.00
_cell.angle_beta   90.00
_cell.angle_gamma   90.00
#
_symmetry.space_group_name_H-M   'P 1'
#
loop_
_entity.id
_entity.type
_entity.pdbx_description
1 polymer ?
#
loop_
_entity_poly.entity_id
_entity_poly.type
_entity_poly.pdbx_seq_one_letter_code
_entity_poly.pdbx_strand_id
1 'polypeptide(L)'
;MKSADSNFTQVKYVESLMLEKFKTEPFHNLYFFYKQIPKTLKFGGTCSDKTLSFFYKLSEIGIEAHLHSAFIKNKEIHRMVSVIIDGKTYYADVGNGWPSIKLFPEDYEIEYTCYGLIYSTVINEKSLDIYLTRNGQKYLSVVIPFRSRNHEDIMDDIKNRFDEKNVYPFSRGIRFSQIIHENFLFLRDDTLYIYTNNSDVTEISGLDQNNLPAIIKQYFNFDVGKMLKSSQI
;
A
#
# COMPACT_ATOMS: atom_id res chain seq x y z
N MET A 1 17.32 4.30 30.50
CA MET A 1 18.06 4.51 29.24
C MET A 1 17.96 3.36 28.23
N LYS A 2 17.53 2.13 28.58
CA LYS A 2 17.40 1.02 27.60
C LYS A 2 16.14 1.06 26.70
N SER A 3 15.14 1.90 27.00
CA SER A 3 13.82 1.87 26.35
C SER A 3 13.67 2.75 25.10
N ALA A 4 14.45 3.82 24.96
CA ALA A 4 14.35 4.69 23.78
C ALA A 4 15.05 4.08 22.56
N ASP A 5 16.20 3.44 22.77
CA ASP A 5 16.96 2.76 21.72
C ASP A 5 16.27 1.49 21.20
N SER A 6 15.55 0.77 22.07
CA SER A 6 14.75 -0.40 21.68
C SER A 6 13.57 -0.01 20.79
N ASN A 7 12.87 1.08 21.13
CA ASN A 7 11.75 1.60 20.36
C ASN A 7 12.19 1.96 18.93
N PHE A 8 13.23 2.79 18.82
CA PHE A 8 13.77 3.22 17.54
C PHE A 8 14.19 2.04 16.67
N THR A 9 14.79 1.01 17.29
CA THR A 9 15.19 -0.21 16.59
C THR A 9 13.97 -0.99 16.07
N GLN A 10 12.90 -1.11 16.84
CA GLN A 10 11.70 -1.83 16.43
C GLN A 10 10.92 -1.08 15.35
N VAL A 11 10.77 0.24 15.45
CA VAL A 11 10.20 1.09 14.39
C VAL A 11 10.97 0.89 13.09
N LYS A 12 12.30 1.01 13.13
CA LYS A 12 13.15 0.82 11.93
C LYS A 12 13.02 -0.58 11.35
N TYR A 13 12.89 -1.59 12.21
CA TYR A 13 12.69 -2.96 11.76
C TYR A 13 11.34 -3.11 11.03
N VAL A 14 10.24 -2.62 11.59
CA VAL A 14 8.92 -2.65 10.93
C VAL A 14 8.94 -1.86 9.61
N GLU A 15 9.55 -0.67 9.58
CA GLU A 15 9.73 0.11 8.34
C GLU A 15 10.55 -0.66 7.28
N SER A 16 11.56 -1.43 7.70
CA SER A 16 12.34 -2.27 6.78
C SER A 16 11.50 -3.39 6.16
N LEU A 17 10.58 -3.99 6.93
CA LEU A 17 9.62 -4.96 6.44
C LEU A 17 8.61 -4.32 5.48
N MET A 18 8.15 -3.09 5.76
CA MET A 18 7.29 -2.34 4.84
C MET A 18 7.99 -2.12 3.50
N LEU A 19 9.26 -1.66 3.52
CA LEU A 19 10.05 -1.47 2.31
C LEU A 19 10.21 -2.78 1.53
N GLU A 20 10.48 -3.90 2.21
CA GLU A 20 10.54 -5.22 1.58
C GLU A 20 9.22 -5.56 0.86
N LYS A 21 8.06 -5.31 1.49
CA LYS A 21 6.74 -5.54 0.89
C LYS A 21 6.51 -4.68 -0.35
N PHE A 22 7.01 -3.45 -0.41
CA PHE A 22 6.93 -2.62 -1.62
C PHE A 22 7.87 -3.10 -2.74
N LYS A 23 8.97 -3.78 -2.40
CA LYS A 23 9.92 -4.34 -3.36
C LYS A 23 9.47 -5.70 -3.91
N THR A 24 8.80 -6.51 -3.10
CA THR A 24 8.53 -7.93 -3.42
C THR A 24 7.09 -8.22 -3.79
N GLU A 25 6.14 -7.40 -3.33
CA GLU A 25 4.71 -7.58 -3.56
C GLU A 25 4.15 -6.33 -4.25
N PRO A 26 3.84 -6.34 -5.54
CA PRO A 26 3.30 -5.15 -6.20
C PRO A 26 1.92 -4.78 -5.68
N PHE A 27 1.60 -3.49 -5.70
CA PHE A 27 0.21 -3.05 -5.64
C PHE A 27 -0.39 -3.16 -7.04
N HIS A 28 -1.55 -3.80 -7.18
CA HIS A 28 -2.26 -3.83 -8.45
C HIS A 28 -3.74 -4.19 -8.33
N ASN A 29 -4.51 -3.89 -9.38
CA ASN A 29 -5.92 -4.28 -9.50
C ASN A 29 -6.17 -5.42 -10.51
N LEU A 30 -5.13 -6.13 -10.96
CA LEU A 30 -5.25 -7.18 -11.97
C LEU A 30 -6.27 -8.28 -11.65
N TYR A 31 -6.46 -8.64 -10.37
CA TYR A 31 -7.50 -9.60 -9.98
C TYR A 31 -8.91 -9.13 -10.34
N PHE A 32 -9.21 -7.85 -10.13
CA PHE A 32 -10.48 -7.25 -10.57
C PHE A 32 -10.55 -7.19 -12.09
N PHE A 33 -9.46 -6.79 -12.75
CA PHE A 33 -9.39 -6.68 -14.20
C PHE A 33 -9.64 -8.02 -14.92
N TYR A 34 -9.02 -9.10 -14.45
CA TYR A 34 -9.17 -10.45 -15.00
C TYR A 34 -10.31 -11.25 -14.35
N LYS A 35 -11.09 -10.65 -13.43
CA LYS A 35 -12.17 -11.29 -12.69
C LYS A 35 -11.74 -12.60 -12.00
N GLN A 36 -10.60 -12.55 -11.31
CA GLN A 36 -10.06 -13.68 -10.57
C GLN A 36 -9.98 -13.38 -9.08
N ILE A 37 -10.31 -14.37 -8.26
CA ILE A 37 -10.16 -14.29 -6.82
C ILE A 37 -8.77 -14.85 -6.45
N PRO A 38 -7.91 -14.09 -5.76
CA PRO A 38 -6.60 -14.59 -5.34
C PRO A 38 -6.75 -15.70 -4.31
N LYS A 39 -5.99 -16.78 -4.50
CA LYS A 39 -5.84 -17.86 -3.51
C LYS A 39 -4.61 -17.69 -2.62
N THR A 40 -3.75 -16.74 -2.95
CA THR A 40 -2.52 -16.45 -2.22
C THR A 40 -2.21 -14.96 -2.29
N LEU A 41 -1.54 -14.45 -1.26
CA LEU A 41 -1.12 -13.05 -1.15
C LEU A 41 0.26 -12.79 -1.78
N LYS A 42 0.98 -13.86 -2.17
CA LYS A 42 2.38 -13.80 -2.66
C LYS A 42 2.57 -12.87 -3.87
N PHE A 43 1.54 -12.69 -4.68
CA PHE A 43 1.62 -11.91 -5.90
C PHE A 43 1.24 -10.44 -5.71
N GLY A 44 0.99 -10.00 -4.48
CA GLY A 44 0.48 -8.66 -4.21
C GLY A 44 -0.99 -8.53 -4.56
N GLY A 45 -1.43 -7.30 -4.83
CA GLY A 45 -2.83 -6.98 -5.09
C GLY A 45 -3.21 -5.59 -4.60
N THR A 46 -4.47 -5.40 -4.20
CA THR A 46 -4.97 -4.11 -3.72
C THR A 46 -4.56 -3.84 -2.28
N CYS A 47 -5.05 -2.73 -1.70
CA CYS A 47 -4.84 -2.41 -0.29
C CYS A 47 -5.25 -3.56 0.64
N SER A 48 -6.29 -4.32 0.29
CA SER A 48 -6.74 -5.49 1.07
C SER A 48 -5.68 -6.60 1.09
N ASP A 49 -5.16 -6.97 -0.08
CA ASP A 49 -4.22 -8.08 -0.23
C ASP A 49 -2.89 -7.76 0.44
N LYS A 50 -2.36 -6.56 0.20
CA LYS A 50 -1.09 -6.11 0.78
C LYS A 50 -1.18 -5.95 2.30
N THR A 51 -2.29 -5.42 2.80
CA THR A 51 -2.52 -5.26 4.24
C THR A 51 -2.58 -6.61 4.95
N LEU A 52 -3.32 -7.58 4.41
CA LEU A 52 -3.34 -8.94 4.98
C LEU A 52 -1.95 -9.58 4.96
N SER A 53 -1.20 -9.42 3.86
CA SER A 53 0.15 -9.97 3.73
C SER A 53 1.09 -9.42 4.80
N PHE A 54 1.01 -8.12 5.07
CA PHE A 54 1.83 -7.48 6.09
C PHE A 54 1.38 -7.79 7.51
N PHE A 55 0.06 -7.78 7.75
CA PHE A 55 -0.52 -8.17 9.05
C PHE A 55 -0.10 -9.59 9.46
N TYR A 56 -0.21 -10.58 8.56
CA TYR A 56 0.23 -11.94 8.84
C TYR A 56 1.74 -12.02 9.05
N LYS A 57 2.54 -11.24 8.32
CA LYS A 57 3.99 -11.19 8.52
C LYS A 57 4.36 -10.67 9.91
N LEU A 58 3.70 -9.61 10.39
CA LEU A 58 3.91 -9.07 11.74
C LEU A 58 3.46 -10.07 12.82
N SER A 59 2.31 -10.71 12.61
CA SER A 59 1.78 -11.73 13.52
C SER A 59 2.72 -12.94 13.65
N GLU A 60 3.28 -13.41 12.54
CA GLU A 60 4.24 -14.53 12.49
C GLU A 60 5.48 -14.27 13.35
N ILE A 61 5.96 -13.02 13.38
CA ILE A 61 7.15 -12.61 14.13
C ILE A 61 6.83 -12.04 15.52
N GLY A 62 5.56 -12.14 15.95
CA GLY A 62 5.13 -11.74 17.29
C GLY A 62 5.07 -10.23 17.54
N ILE A 63 4.96 -9.41 16.48
CA ILE A 63 4.71 -7.97 16.62
C ILE A 63 3.21 -7.75 16.74
N GLU A 64 2.78 -7.06 17.81
CA GLU A 64 1.39 -6.72 18.05
C GLU A 64 0.87 -5.78 16.96
N ALA A 65 -0.16 -6.23 16.26
CA ALA A 65 -0.73 -5.53 15.13
C ALA A 65 -2.23 -5.84 14.99
N HIS A 66 -2.98 -4.91 14.40
CA HIS A 66 -4.40 -5.08 14.11
C HIS A 66 -4.73 -4.56 12.71
N LEU A 67 -5.77 -5.14 12.10
CA LEU A 67 -6.35 -4.56 10.89
C LEU A 67 -6.99 -3.22 11.21
N HIS A 68 -6.80 -2.24 10.34
CA HIS A 68 -7.33 -0.89 10.49
C HIS A 68 -7.95 -0.39 9.19
N SER A 69 -9.03 0.38 9.30
CA SER A 69 -9.71 1.00 8.17
C SER A 69 -9.41 2.50 8.07
N ALA A 70 -9.35 3.02 6.86
CA ALA A 70 -9.10 4.43 6.61
C ALA A 70 -9.93 4.95 5.44
N PHE A 71 -10.02 6.28 5.32
CA PHE A 71 -10.82 6.96 4.31
C PHE A 71 -9.96 7.45 3.16
N ILE A 72 -10.43 7.18 1.94
CA ILE A 72 -9.96 7.82 0.71
C ILE A 72 -11.16 8.51 0.08
N LYS A 73 -11.05 9.83 -0.18
CA LYS A 73 -12.16 10.65 -0.71
C LYS A 73 -13.46 10.47 0.06
N ASN A 74 -13.38 10.52 1.40
CA ASN A 74 -14.50 10.36 2.34
C ASN A 74 -15.22 9.00 2.28
N LYS A 75 -14.60 7.97 1.69
CA LYS A 75 -15.11 6.61 1.69
C LYS A 75 -14.18 5.71 2.49
N GLU A 76 -14.74 4.94 3.43
CA GLU A 76 -13.98 4.03 4.30
C GLU A 76 -13.61 2.71 3.58
N ILE A 77 -12.83 2.84 2.52
CA ILE A 77 -12.52 1.75 1.59
C ILE A 77 -11.04 1.39 1.57
N HIS A 78 -10.23 2.08 2.38
CA HIS A 78 -8.81 1.79 2.50
C HIS A 78 -8.54 0.89 3.70
N ARG A 79 -7.55 0.01 3.56
CA ARG A 79 -7.19 -1.01 4.56
C ARG A 79 -5.70 -0.90 4.82
N MET A 80 -5.34 -0.93 6.09
CA MET A 80 -3.96 -0.81 6.58
C MET A 80 -3.80 -1.56 7.90
N VAL A 81 -2.60 -1.51 8.48
CA VAL A 81 -2.30 -2.16 9.75
C VAL A 81 -1.97 -1.11 10.80
N SER A 82 -2.59 -1.19 11.97
CA SER A 82 -2.07 -0.51 13.16
C SER A 82 -1.09 -1.43 13.88
N VAL A 83 0.03 -0.89 14.32
CA VAL A 83 1.14 -1.61 14.95
C VAL A 83 1.38 -0.99 16.32
N ILE A 84 1.47 -1.82 17.35
CA ILE A 84 1.75 -1.39 18.72
C ILE A 84 3.23 -1.62 19.02
N ILE A 85 3.95 -0.55 19.31
CA ILE A 85 5.38 -0.57 19.65
C ILE A 85 5.56 0.22 20.94
N ASP A 86 6.02 -0.44 22.01
CA ASP A 86 6.18 0.14 23.35
C ASP A 86 4.91 0.89 23.84
N GLY A 87 3.74 0.31 23.59
CA GLY A 87 2.44 0.89 23.98
C GLY A 87 1.99 2.09 23.15
N LYS A 88 2.70 2.43 22.07
CA LYS A 88 2.32 3.48 21.13
C LYS A 88 1.76 2.89 19.84
N THR A 89 0.76 3.56 19.27
CA THR A 89 0.14 3.20 18.00
C THR A 89 0.86 3.84 16.83
N TYR A 90 1.18 3.03 15.84
CA TYR A 90 1.67 3.45 14.53
C TYR A 90 0.80 2.85 13.43
N TYR A 91 0.67 3.55 12.31
CA TYR A 91 -0.06 3.08 11.14
C TYR A 91 0.89 2.74 10.00
N ALA A 92 0.76 1.51 9.49
CA ALA A 92 1.52 1.00 8.37
C ALA A 92 0.64 0.92 7.12
N ASP A 93 0.83 1.85 6.19
CA ASP A 93 0.13 1.86 4.91
C ASP A 93 0.99 1.22 3.81
N VAL A 94 0.99 -0.11 3.73
CA VAL A 94 1.63 -0.83 2.62
C VAL A 94 0.74 -0.89 1.37
N GLY A 95 -0.53 -0.53 1.49
CA GLY A 95 -1.58 -0.83 0.51
C GLY A 95 -2.03 0.34 -0.36
N ASN A 96 -1.53 1.55 -0.15
CA ASN A 96 -1.99 2.78 -0.79
C ASN A 96 -1.83 2.79 -2.33
N GLY A 97 -0.85 2.04 -2.83
CA GLY A 97 -0.39 2.14 -4.21
C GLY A 97 0.71 3.19 -4.43
N TRP A 98 1.00 4.00 -3.42
CA TRP A 98 2.19 4.88 -3.31
C TRP A 98 3.15 4.33 -2.25
N PRO A 99 4.47 4.60 -2.34
CA PRO A 99 5.48 3.96 -1.48
C PRO A 99 5.58 4.68 -0.13
N SER A 100 4.59 4.54 0.74
CA SER A 100 4.65 5.04 2.13
C SER A 100 5.53 4.11 2.97
N ILE A 101 6.84 4.30 2.89
CA ILE A 101 7.85 3.40 3.48
C ILE A 101 8.14 3.65 4.97
N LYS A 102 7.45 4.58 5.61
CA LYS A 102 7.56 4.85 7.05
C LYS A 102 6.26 4.55 7.77
N LEU A 103 6.39 4.23 9.05
CA LEU A 103 5.26 4.20 9.98
C LEU A 103 4.75 5.62 10.22
N PHE A 104 3.43 5.78 10.28
CA PHE A 104 2.79 7.03 10.67
C PHE A 104 2.40 6.97 12.15
N PRO A 105 3.01 7.77 13.03
CA PRO A 105 2.68 7.76 14.45
C PRO A 105 1.32 8.40 14.70
N GLU A 106 0.59 7.89 15.68
CA GLU A 106 -0.69 8.48 16.10
C GLU A 106 -0.52 9.81 16.85
N ASP A 107 0.56 9.96 17.62
CA ASP A 107 0.73 11.00 18.64
C ASP A 107 1.66 12.16 18.25
N TYR A 108 2.32 12.09 17.09
CA TYR A 108 3.10 13.21 16.56
C TYR A 108 3.11 13.25 15.04
N GLU A 109 3.25 14.45 14.48
CA GLU A 109 3.32 14.66 13.05
C GLU A 109 4.72 14.33 12.51
N ILE A 110 4.77 13.78 11.30
CA ILE A 110 6.01 13.52 10.58
C ILE A 110 5.97 14.13 9.18
N GLU A 111 7.16 14.43 8.68
CA GLU A 111 7.41 14.72 7.27
C GLU A 111 8.62 13.90 6.80
N TYR A 112 8.54 13.33 5.60
CA TYR A 112 9.67 12.66 4.97
C TYR A 112 9.55 12.59 3.45
N THR A 113 10.69 12.43 2.79
CA THR A 113 10.77 12.25 1.34
C THR A 113 11.25 10.85 1.00
N CYS A 114 10.66 10.25 -0.04
CA CYS A 114 11.17 9.04 -0.68
C CYS A 114 10.81 9.05 -2.16
N TYR A 115 11.73 8.66 -3.05
CA TYR A 115 11.49 8.65 -4.50
C TYR A 115 10.93 9.98 -5.04
N GLY A 116 11.39 11.12 -4.51
CA GLY A 116 10.90 12.44 -4.95
C GLY A 116 9.47 12.78 -4.48
N LEU A 117 8.87 11.93 -3.66
CA LEU A 117 7.55 12.09 -3.08
C LEU A 117 7.69 12.52 -1.63
N ILE A 118 6.94 13.56 -1.23
CA ILE A 118 6.96 14.05 0.15
C ILE A 118 5.67 13.60 0.83
N TYR A 119 5.81 12.90 1.95
CA TYR A 119 4.71 12.57 2.86
C TYR A 119 4.75 13.52 4.04
N SER A 120 3.59 14.07 4.41
CA SER A 120 3.42 14.85 5.64
C SER A 120 2.12 14.46 6.32
N THR A 121 2.07 14.50 7.64
CA THR A 121 0.86 14.19 8.41
C THR A 121 0.36 15.38 9.19
N VAL A 122 -0.96 15.47 9.38
CA VAL A 122 -1.59 16.45 10.28
C VAL A 122 -2.46 15.71 11.28
N ILE A 123 -2.29 16.01 12.58
CA ILE A 123 -3.13 15.45 13.65
C ILE A 123 -4.34 16.34 13.85
N ASN A 124 -5.53 15.74 13.72
CA ASN A 124 -6.81 16.34 14.06
C ASN A 124 -7.39 15.70 15.33
N GLU A 125 -8.50 16.22 15.86
CA GLU A 125 -9.13 15.68 17.08
C GLU A 125 -9.48 14.19 17.01
N LYS A 126 -9.77 13.66 15.81
CA LYS A 126 -10.29 12.29 15.62
C LYS A 126 -9.53 11.48 14.57
N SER A 127 -8.55 12.08 13.90
CA SER A 127 -7.87 11.45 12.76
C SER A 127 -6.45 11.96 12.57
N LEU A 128 -5.68 11.14 11.86
CA LEU A 128 -4.42 11.52 11.24
C LEU A 128 -4.64 11.68 9.74
N ASP A 129 -4.39 12.87 9.21
CA ASP A 129 -4.49 13.15 7.79
C ASP A 129 -3.11 12.98 7.15
N ILE A 130 -3.00 12.09 6.17
CA ILE A 130 -1.76 11.85 5.43
C ILE A 130 -1.85 12.58 4.09
N TYR A 131 -0.90 13.47 3.85
CA TYR A 131 -0.73 14.17 2.59
C TYR A 131 0.45 13.61 1.80
N LEU A 132 0.25 13.48 0.50
CA LEU A 132 1.29 13.15 -0.48
C LEU A 132 1.49 14.37 -1.38
N THR A 133 2.69 14.89 -1.43
CA THR A 133 3.10 15.92 -2.39
C THR A 133 3.89 15.26 -3.52
N ARG A 134 3.46 15.50 -4.76
CA ARG A 134 4.16 15.09 -5.98
C ARG A 134 4.02 16.19 -7.03
N ASN A 135 5.07 16.41 -7.83
CA ASN A 135 5.11 17.47 -8.85
C ASN A 135 4.70 18.86 -8.29
N GLY A 136 5.15 19.17 -7.07
CA GLY A 136 4.82 20.42 -6.37
C GLY A 136 3.38 20.55 -5.87
N GLN A 137 2.51 19.56 -6.11
CA GLN A 137 1.11 19.58 -5.68
C GLN A 137 0.89 18.66 -4.49
N LYS A 138 0.28 19.20 -3.43
CA LYS A 138 -0.08 18.47 -2.20
C LYS A 138 -1.49 17.90 -2.32
N TYR A 139 -1.65 16.60 -2.06
CA TYR A 139 -2.93 15.90 -2.11
C TYR A 139 -3.20 15.23 -0.76
N LEU A 140 -4.43 15.34 -0.24
CA LEU A 140 -4.88 14.50 0.86
C LEU A 140 -4.98 13.06 0.33
N SER A 141 -4.08 12.20 0.81
CA SER A 141 -3.96 10.81 0.35
C SER A 141 -4.95 9.92 1.11
N VAL A 142 -4.86 9.95 2.44
CA VAL A 142 -5.62 9.08 3.35
C VAL A 142 -5.96 9.86 4.62
N VAL A 143 -7.15 9.61 5.17
CA VAL A 143 -7.53 10.02 6.53
C VAL A 143 -7.68 8.78 7.38
N ILE A 144 -6.86 8.67 8.44
CA ILE A 144 -6.86 7.54 9.36
C ILE A 144 -7.66 7.94 10.61
N PRO A 145 -8.83 7.34 10.89
CA PRO A 145 -9.51 7.58 12.15
C PRO A 145 -8.73 6.93 13.30
N PHE A 146 -8.62 7.59 14.46
CA PHE A 146 -7.98 6.99 15.64
C PHE A 146 -8.78 5.82 16.21
N ARG A 147 -10.09 5.77 15.92
CA ARG A 147 -10.95 4.63 16.24
C ARG A 147 -11.23 3.85 14.97
N SER A 148 -10.70 2.64 14.92
CA SER A 148 -10.97 1.71 13.83
C SER A 148 -12.30 1.00 13.96
N ARG A 149 -12.73 0.38 12.86
CA ARG A 149 -13.74 -0.67 12.89
C ARG A 149 -13.23 -1.92 13.61
N ASN A 150 -14.16 -2.80 13.97
CA ASN A 150 -13.80 -4.10 14.50
C ASN A 150 -12.98 -4.91 13.47
N HIS A 151 -12.00 -5.66 13.95
CA HIS A 151 -11.17 -6.55 13.13
C HIS A 151 -11.99 -7.50 12.25
N GLU A 152 -13.03 -8.13 12.81
CA GLU A 152 -13.89 -9.11 12.12
C GLU A 152 -14.65 -8.45 10.96
N ASP A 153 -15.22 -7.26 11.19
CA ASP A 153 -15.90 -6.49 10.15
C ASP A 153 -14.95 -6.12 9.00
N ILE A 154 -13.72 -5.71 9.32
CA ILE A 154 -12.71 -5.38 8.31
C ILE A 154 -12.33 -6.64 7.52
N MET A 155 -12.16 -7.76 8.20
CA MET A 155 -11.82 -9.03 7.58
C MET A 155 -12.93 -9.50 6.64
N ASP A 156 -14.20 -9.36 7.03
CA ASP A 156 -15.34 -9.74 6.22
C ASP A 156 -15.52 -8.84 5.00
N ASP A 157 -15.31 -7.52 5.14
CA ASP A 157 -15.21 -6.61 4.00
C ASP A 157 -14.14 -7.06 2.99
N ILE A 158 -12.96 -7.45 3.49
CA ILE A 158 -11.88 -7.93 2.63
C ILE A 158 -12.30 -9.22 1.91
N LYS A 159 -12.87 -10.21 2.61
CA LYS A 159 -13.34 -11.45 1.98
C LYS A 159 -14.39 -11.19 0.90
N ASN A 160 -15.31 -10.27 1.15
CA ASN A 160 -16.44 -9.95 0.26
C ASN A 160 -16.08 -8.95 -0.86
N ARG A 161 -14.81 -8.52 -0.97
CA ARG A 161 -14.40 -7.46 -1.92
C ARG A 161 -14.65 -7.75 -3.40
N PHE A 162 -14.83 -9.02 -3.78
CA PHE A 162 -15.14 -9.43 -5.15
C PHE A 162 -16.63 -9.67 -5.43
N ASP A 163 -17.51 -9.45 -4.45
CA ASP A 163 -18.96 -9.46 -4.69
C ASP A 163 -19.32 -8.35 -5.71
N GLU A 164 -20.07 -8.71 -6.76
CA GLU A 164 -20.48 -7.79 -7.82
C GLU A 164 -21.29 -6.60 -7.33
N LYS A 165 -21.88 -6.69 -6.12
CA LYS A 165 -22.57 -5.58 -5.46
C LYS A 165 -21.62 -4.49 -4.98
N ASN A 166 -20.33 -4.78 -4.81
CA ASN A 166 -19.34 -3.85 -4.30
C ASN A 166 -18.66 -3.06 -5.41
N VAL A 167 -18.93 -1.75 -5.48
CA VAL A 167 -18.31 -0.85 -6.46
C VAL A 167 -17.05 -0.23 -5.86
N TYR A 168 -15.90 -0.87 -6.08
CA TYR A 168 -14.59 -0.30 -5.73
C TYR A 168 -14.07 0.65 -6.82
N PRO A 169 -13.31 1.71 -6.45
CA PRO A 169 -12.72 2.65 -7.41
C PRO A 169 -11.65 1.99 -8.30
N PHE A 170 -11.19 0.79 -7.94
CA PHE A 170 -10.21 0.00 -8.69
C PHE A 170 -10.83 -0.86 -9.79
N SER A 171 -12.15 -0.80 -9.99
CA SER A 171 -12.84 -1.54 -11.07
C SER A 171 -12.65 -0.93 -12.46
N ARG A 172 -12.06 0.28 -12.56
CA ARG A 172 -11.85 0.99 -13.82
C ARG A 172 -10.39 1.37 -14.01
N GLY A 173 -9.84 0.99 -15.16
CA GLY A 173 -8.47 1.31 -15.55
C GLY A 173 -7.42 0.39 -14.91
N ILE A 174 -6.18 0.43 -15.41
CA ILE A 174 -5.08 -0.40 -14.91
C ILE A 174 -4.31 0.36 -13.84
N ARG A 175 -4.04 -0.29 -12.70
CA ARG A 175 -3.12 0.22 -11.69
C ARG A 175 -2.11 -0.87 -11.35
N PHE A 176 -0.83 -0.53 -11.43
CA PHE A 176 0.25 -1.41 -11.00
C PHE A 176 1.40 -0.56 -10.47
N SER A 177 1.87 -0.80 -9.25
CA SER A 177 3.05 -0.13 -8.71
C SER A 177 3.93 -1.04 -7.89
N GLN A 178 5.22 -0.75 -7.91
CA GLN A 178 6.24 -1.49 -7.18
C GLN A 178 7.52 -0.67 -7.08
N ILE A 179 8.33 -0.92 -6.07
CA ILE A 179 9.71 -0.45 -6.03
C ILE A 179 10.57 -1.46 -6.79
N ILE A 180 11.24 -1.01 -7.85
CA ILE A 180 12.15 -1.81 -8.68
C ILE A 180 13.54 -1.17 -8.61
N HIS A 181 14.49 -1.90 -8.03
CA HIS A 181 15.81 -1.38 -7.66
C HIS A 181 15.68 -0.14 -6.75
N GLU A 182 16.15 1.02 -7.20
CA GLU A 182 16.14 2.30 -6.48
C GLU A 182 15.03 3.26 -6.96
N ASN A 183 14.08 2.76 -7.77
CA ASN A 183 13.01 3.56 -8.35
C ASN A 183 11.64 3.05 -7.90
N PHE A 184 10.70 3.99 -7.75
CA PHE A 184 9.29 3.65 -7.59
C PHE A 184 8.59 3.76 -8.95
N LEU A 185 8.04 2.66 -9.43
CA LEU A 185 7.33 2.60 -10.70
C LEU A 185 5.83 2.57 -10.44
N PHE A 186 5.07 3.35 -11.20
CA PHE A 186 3.61 3.38 -11.15
C PHE A 186 3.02 3.41 -12.55
N LEU A 187 2.46 2.29 -12.98
CA LEU A 187 1.65 2.17 -14.19
C LEU A 187 0.20 2.54 -13.87
N ARG A 188 -0.30 3.53 -14.60
CA ARG A 188 -1.66 4.01 -14.53
C ARG A 188 -2.23 4.04 -15.95
N ASP A 189 -3.17 3.14 -16.22
CA ASP A 189 -3.78 3.00 -17.54
C ASP A 189 -2.72 2.69 -18.60
N ASP A 190 -2.50 3.59 -19.56
CA ASP A 190 -1.50 3.48 -20.63
C ASP A 190 -0.19 4.27 -20.33
N THR A 191 -0.03 4.79 -19.11
CA THR A 191 1.13 5.61 -18.74
C THR A 191 1.90 5.01 -17.58
N LEU A 192 3.21 4.80 -17.78
CA LEU A 192 4.16 4.43 -16.73
C LEU A 192 4.90 5.67 -16.22
N TYR A 193 4.86 5.87 -14.91
CA TYR A 193 5.66 6.87 -14.19
C TYR A 193 6.82 6.18 -13.47
N ILE A 194 8.03 6.74 -13.59
CA ILE A 194 9.23 6.28 -12.90
C ILE A 194 9.73 7.41 -12.01
N TYR A 195 9.57 7.22 -10.70
CA TYR A 195 9.97 8.17 -9.66
C TYR A 195 11.32 7.78 -9.06
N THR A 196 12.17 8.77 -8.85
CA THR A 196 13.55 8.59 -8.40
C THR A 196 13.84 9.48 -7.19
N ASN A 197 14.92 9.19 -6.44
CA ASN A 197 15.20 9.91 -5.19
C ASN A 197 15.58 11.39 -5.36
N ASN A 198 16.01 11.82 -6.56
CA ASN A 198 16.35 13.22 -6.84
C ASN A 198 15.14 14.06 -7.28
N SER A 199 13.92 13.51 -7.21
CA SER A 199 12.67 14.14 -7.65
C SER A 199 12.44 14.19 -9.16
N ASP A 200 13.29 13.54 -9.95
CA ASP A 200 13.04 13.36 -11.38
C ASP A 200 11.94 12.32 -11.58
N VAL A 201 11.03 12.63 -12.52
CA VAL A 201 9.95 11.73 -12.95
C VAL A 201 10.07 11.51 -14.44
N THR A 202 10.25 10.26 -14.85
CA THR A 202 10.13 9.87 -16.26
C THR A 202 8.71 9.38 -16.53
N GLU A 203 8.10 9.89 -17.60
CA GLU A 203 6.78 9.47 -18.07
C GLU A 203 6.91 8.74 -19.41
N ILE A 204 6.29 7.57 -19.52
CA ILE A 204 6.17 6.79 -20.75
C ILE A 204 4.68 6.53 -20.99
N SER A 205 4.08 7.31 -21.89
CA SER A 205 2.64 7.26 -22.21
C SER A 205 2.37 6.48 -23.50
N GLY A 206 1.11 6.10 -23.74
CA GLY A 206 0.69 5.41 -24.97
C GLY A 206 1.08 3.92 -25.01
N LEU A 207 1.25 3.29 -23.86
CA LEU A 207 1.53 1.86 -23.76
C LEU A 207 0.31 1.03 -24.19
N ASP A 208 0.51 0.09 -25.11
CA ASP A 208 -0.57 -0.77 -25.61
C ASP A 208 -1.09 -1.73 -24.53
N GLN A 209 -2.30 -1.48 -24.06
CA GLN A 209 -2.96 -2.30 -23.04
C GLN A 209 -3.23 -3.74 -23.50
N ASN A 210 -3.29 -4.01 -24.81
CA ASN A 210 -3.40 -5.39 -25.31
C ASN A 210 -2.13 -6.20 -25.00
N ASN A 211 -1.00 -5.53 -24.79
CA ASN A 211 0.28 -6.14 -24.45
C ASN A 211 0.64 -5.98 -22.96
N LEU A 212 -0.37 -5.73 -22.10
CA LEU A 212 -0.18 -5.47 -20.67
C LEU A 212 0.68 -6.52 -19.95
N PRO A 213 0.52 -7.84 -20.15
CA PRO A 213 1.39 -8.83 -19.52
C PRO A 213 2.86 -8.67 -19.87
N ALA A 214 3.19 -8.32 -21.12
CA ALA A 214 4.58 -8.10 -21.54
C ALA A 214 5.14 -6.80 -20.97
N ILE A 215 4.35 -5.72 -20.94
CA ILE A 215 4.74 -4.45 -20.31
C ILE A 215 5.03 -4.68 -18.82
N ILE A 216 4.14 -5.35 -18.10
CA ILE A 216 4.33 -5.66 -16.68
C ILE A 216 5.59 -6.52 -16.49
N LYS A 217 5.81 -7.52 -17.35
CA LYS A 217 7.01 -8.35 -17.29
C LYS A 217 8.29 -7.55 -17.54
N GLN A 218 8.28 -6.65 -18.52
CA GLN A 218 9.43 -5.83 -18.90
C GLN A 218 9.84 -4.87 -17.77
N TYR A 219 8.89 -4.11 -17.22
CA TYR A 219 9.21 -3.02 -16.30
C TYR A 219 9.23 -3.46 -14.83
N PHE A 220 8.40 -4.43 -14.44
CA PHE A 220 8.25 -4.85 -13.05
C PHE A 220 8.84 -6.25 -12.78
N ASN A 221 9.36 -6.93 -13.80
CA ASN A 221 9.79 -8.33 -13.74
C ASN A 221 8.70 -9.28 -13.19
N PHE A 222 7.43 -8.90 -13.33
CA PHE A 222 6.30 -9.63 -12.78
C PHE A 222 5.61 -10.48 -13.85
N ASP A 223 5.34 -11.74 -13.53
CA ASP A 223 4.70 -12.70 -14.44
C ASP A 223 3.19 -12.79 -14.16
N VAL A 224 2.41 -12.06 -14.95
CA VAL A 224 0.94 -12.06 -14.87
C VAL A 224 0.37 -13.46 -15.15
N GLY A 225 0.94 -14.20 -16.10
CA GLY A 225 0.47 -15.55 -16.44
C GLY A 225 0.63 -16.51 -15.27
N LYS A 226 1.76 -16.44 -14.56
CA LYS A 226 2.00 -17.22 -13.33
C LYS A 226 1.02 -16.87 -12.22
N MET A 227 0.75 -15.57 -12.00
CA MET A 227 -0.24 -15.11 -11.03
C MET A 227 -1.64 -15.68 -11.34
N LEU A 228 -2.09 -15.57 -12.60
CA LEU A 228 -3.41 -16.04 -13.01
C LEU A 228 -3.53 -17.57 -12.89
N LYS A 229 -2.51 -18.33 -13.29
CA LYS A 229 -2.49 -19.79 -13.13
C LYS A 229 -2.56 -20.24 -11.67
N SER A 230 -1.88 -19.52 -10.76
CA SER A 230 -1.95 -19.81 -9.33
C SER A 230 -3.33 -19.54 -8.71
N SER A 231 -4.19 -18.83 -9.43
CA SER A 231 -5.57 -18.52 -9.04
C SER A 231 -6.59 -19.46 -9.71
N GLN A 232 -6.22 -20.20 -10.76
CA GLN A 232 -7.05 -21.21 -11.43
C GLN A 232 -6.95 -22.57 -10.71
N ILE A 233 -7.91 -23.48 -10.93
CA ILE A 233 -7.79 -24.92 -10.61
C ILE A 233 -7.42 -25.59 -11.94
#